data_AF-A0A7G2JWS5-F1
#
_entry.id   AF-A0A7G2JWS5-F1
#
_cell.length_a   1.000
_cell.length_b   1.000
_cell.length_c   1.000
_cell.angle_alpha   90.00
_cell.angle_beta   90.00
_cell.angle_gamma   90.00
#
_symmetry.space_group_name_H-M   'P 1'
#
loop_
_entity.id
_entity.type
_entity.pdbx_description
1 polymer ?
#
loop_
_entity_poly.entity_id
_entity_poly.type
_entity_poly.pdbx_seq_one_letter_code
_entity_poly.pdbx_strand_id
1 'polypeptide(L)'
;MVLFNVATPKGVILPMATEAKDDKGNLVGYVGQGGVLFANNLTKAKGTLAVSWGLGKNEQCYFDYQVNLDNESETMQIYDVKCK
;
A
#
# COMPACT_ATOMS: atom_id res chain seq x y z
N MET A 1 -12.11 5.23 4.21
CA MET A 1 -11.11 5.03 3.12
C MET A 1 -9.75 4.75 3.73
N VAL A 2 -8.99 3.77 3.22
CA VAL A 2 -7.67 3.41 3.75
C VAL A 2 -6.57 3.95 2.86
N LEU A 3 -5.62 4.67 3.45
CA LEU A 3 -4.40 5.17 2.83
C LEU A 3 -3.19 4.64 3.58
N PHE A 4 -2.10 4.41 2.85
CA PHE A 4 -0.81 4.07 3.44
C PHE A 4 0.26 5.07 3.01
N ASN A 5 1.01 5.63 3.97
CA ASN A 5 2.26 6.30 3.66
C ASN A 5 3.34 5.23 3.57
N VAL A 6 3.73 4.88 2.34
CA VAL A 6 4.65 3.77 2.09
C VAL A 6 6.05 4.29 1.87
N ALA A 7 7.00 3.79 2.66
CA ALA A 7 8.42 4.04 2.45
C ALA A 7 9.19 2.73 2.30
N THR A 8 10.24 2.78 1.46
CA THR A 8 11.25 1.71 1.40
C THR A 8 11.92 1.50 2.78
N PRO A 9 12.66 0.39 3.00
CA PRO A 9 13.41 0.20 4.25
C PRO A 9 14.38 1.36 4.57
N LYS A 10 14.85 2.07 3.54
CA LYS A 10 15.74 3.24 3.66
C LYS A 10 14.99 4.56 3.89
N GLY A 11 13.67 4.56 4.02
CA GLY A 11 12.84 5.76 4.21
C GLY A 11 12.56 6.54 2.93
N VAL A 12 12.92 6.01 1.76
CA VAL A 12 12.63 6.64 0.46
C VAL A 12 11.15 6.44 0.11
N ILE A 13 10.48 7.52 -0.29
CA ILE A 13 9.09 7.50 -0.76
C ILE A 13 8.97 6.72 -2.07
N LEU A 14 7.86 6.01 -2.24
CA LEU A 14 7.60 5.30 -3.49
C LEU A 14 7.17 6.28 -4.60
N PRO A 15 7.54 6.02 -5.86
CA PRO A 15 7.14 6.86 -6.98
C PRO A 15 5.63 6.78 -7.25
N MET A 16 5.10 7.81 -7.90
CA MET A 16 3.71 7.80 -8.36
C MET A 16 3.49 6.65 -9.35
N ALA A 17 2.27 6.11 -9.39
CA ALA A 17 1.86 4.97 -10.19
C ALA A 17 2.49 3.63 -9.79
N THR A 18 3.16 3.54 -8.63
CA THR A 18 3.47 2.24 -8.01
C THR A 18 2.18 1.46 -7.81
N GLU A 19 2.13 0.23 -8.32
CA GLU A 19 1.01 -0.69 -8.11
C GLU A 19 1.12 -1.35 -6.75
N ALA A 20 -0.01 -1.55 -6.05
CA ALA A 20 -0.10 -2.41 -4.88
C ALA A 20 -1.01 -3.60 -5.17
N LYS A 21 -0.54 -4.82 -4.92
CA LYS A 21 -1.25 -6.08 -5.16
C LYS A 21 -1.32 -6.92 -3.88
N ASP A 22 -2.41 -7.67 -3.71
CA ASP A 22 -2.57 -8.61 -2.60
C ASP A 22 -1.81 -9.93 -2.83
N ASP A 23 -1.94 -10.87 -1.89
CA ASP A 23 -1.33 -12.21 -1.94
C ASP A 23 -1.78 -13.06 -3.13
N LYS A 24 -2.88 -12.69 -3.79
CA LYS A 24 -3.43 -13.36 -4.97
C LYS A 24 -3.07 -12.63 -6.28
N GLY A 25 -2.34 -11.52 -6.19
CA GLY A 25 -2.01 -10.67 -7.33
C GLY A 25 -3.13 -9.72 -7.76
N ASN A 26 -4.21 -9.60 -6.99
CA ASN A 26 -5.27 -8.65 -7.29
C ASN A 26 -4.78 -7.23 -7.00
N LEU A 27 -5.09 -6.30 -7.90
CA LEU A 27 -4.81 -4.89 -7.70
C LEU A 27 -5.63 -4.34 -6.51
N VAL A 28 -4.92 -3.81 -5.52
CA VAL A 28 -5.46 -3.17 -4.32
C VAL A 28 -5.52 -1.65 -4.49
N GLY A 29 -4.58 -1.07 -5.24
CA GLY A 29 -4.52 0.37 -5.45
C GLY A 29 -3.21 0.86 -6.05
N TYR A 30 -3.04 2.18 -6.02
CA TYR A 30 -1.86 2.86 -6.58
C TYR A 30 -1.31 3.91 -5.63
N VAL A 31 0.01 4.12 -5.70
CA VAL A 31 0.68 5.26 -5.05
C VAL A 31 0.45 6.53 -5.87
N GLY A 32 -0.10 7.55 -5.21
CA GLY A 32 -0.24 8.90 -5.72
C GLY A 32 0.97 9.79 -5.40
N GLN A 33 0.79 11.10 -5.52
CA GLN A 33 1.82 12.07 -5.12
C GLN A 33 2.14 11.95 -3.62
N GLY A 34 3.40 12.17 -3.26
CA GLY A 34 3.86 12.13 -1.86
C GLY A 34 4.06 10.73 -1.27
N GLY A 35 4.03 9.67 -2.09
CA GLY A 35 4.25 8.30 -1.60
C GLY A 35 3.04 7.68 -0.89
N VAL A 36 1.84 8.26 -1.09
CA VAL A 36 0.59 7.80 -0.47
C VAL A 36 -0.07 6.76 -1.36
N LEU A 37 -0.21 5.54 -0.86
CA LEU A 37 -0.99 4.48 -1.49
C LEU A 37 -2.48 4.64 -1.19
N PHE A 38 -3.29 4.74 -2.23
CA PHE A 38 -4.76 4.72 -2.16
C PHE A 38 -5.26 3.29 -2.29
N ALA A 39 -5.60 2.63 -1.18
CA ALA A 39 -5.96 1.22 -1.12
C ALA A 39 -7.47 1.00 -1.23
N ASN A 40 -8.07 1.43 -2.35
CA ASN A 40 -9.52 1.43 -2.54
C ASN A 40 -10.14 0.01 -2.67
N ASN A 41 -9.34 -0.98 -3.08
CA ASN A 41 -9.83 -2.34 -3.36
C ASN A 41 -9.41 -3.33 -2.25
N LEU A 42 -9.12 -2.84 -1.05
CA LEU A 42 -8.72 -3.65 0.08
C LEU A 42 -9.93 -4.41 0.67
N THR A 43 -9.86 -5.74 0.70
CA THR A 43 -10.98 -6.60 1.15
C THR A 43 -10.72 -7.35 2.45
N LYS A 44 -9.46 -7.41 2.91
CA LYS A 44 -9.06 -8.04 4.17
C LYS A 44 -8.58 -6.96 5.13
N ALA A 45 -8.91 -7.08 6.42
CA ALA A 45 -8.45 -6.14 7.45
C ALA A 45 -6.96 -6.30 7.78
N LYS A 46 -6.34 -7.42 7.36
CA LYS A 46 -4.90 -7.67 7.54
C LYS A 46 -4.35 -8.52 6.40
N GLY A 47 -3.08 -8.36 6.10
CA GLY A 47 -2.39 -9.16 5.09
C GLY A 47 -1.04 -8.56 4.71
N THR A 48 -0.55 -8.98 3.55
CA THR A 48 0.68 -8.46 2.95
C THR A 48 0.34 -7.86 1.59
N LEU A 49 0.88 -6.68 1.29
CA LEU A 49 0.80 -6.08 -0.03
C LEU A 49 2.17 -6.11 -0.70
N ALA A 50 2.18 -6.52 -1.96
CA ALA A 50 3.30 -6.37 -2.87
C ALA A 50 3.17 -5.01 -3.56
N VAL A 51 4.20 -4.17 -3.49
CA VAL A 51 4.27 -2.90 -4.20
C VAL A 51 5.36 -2.93 -5.25
N SER A 52 5.08 -2.45 -6.45
CA SER A 52 6.02 -2.48 -7.58
C SER A 52 5.91 -1.24 -8.44
N TRP A 53 7.05 -0.62 -8.75
CA TRP A 53 7.17 0.55 -9.63
C TRP A 53 8.08 0.31 -10.83
N GLY A 54 8.55 -0.93 -10.99
CA GLY A 54 9.37 -1.39 -12.10
C GLY A 54 9.46 -2.91 -12.10
N LEU A 55 10.30 -3.45 -12.98
CA LEU A 55 10.48 -4.90 -13.15
C LEU A 55 11.74 -5.42 -12.44
N GLY A 56 12.60 -4.51 -11.97
CA GLY A 56 13.82 -4.85 -11.26
C GLY A 56 13.55 -5.35 -9.84
N LYS A 57 14.45 -6.19 -9.32
CA LYS A 57 14.37 -6.71 -7.94
C LYS A 57 14.37 -5.61 -6.86
N ASN A 58 14.95 -4.46 -7.16
CA ASN A 58 14.98 -3.30 -6.28
C ASN A 58 13.85 -2.30 -6.57
N GLU A 59 12.96 -2.62 -7.50
CA GLU A 59 11.82 -1.79 -7.92
C GLU A 59 10.49 -2.35 -7.43
N GLN A 60 10.58 -3.22 -6.42
CA GLN A 60 9.46 -3.85 -5.74
C GLN A 60 9.80 -4.09 -4.27
N CYS A 61 8.78 -4.07 -3.42
CA CYS A 61 8.90 -4.49 -2.04
C CYS A 61 7.57 -4.99 -1.49
N TYR A 62 7.57 -5.46 -0.26
CA TYR A 62 6.37 -5.94 0.42
C TYR A 62 6.24 -5.25 1.76
N PHE A 63 5.01 -5.07 2.25
CA PHE A 63 4.77 -4.69 3.63
C PHE A 63 3.52 -5.41 4.16
N ASP A 64 3.52 -5.64 5.47
CA ASP A 64 2.36 -6.19 6.16
C ASP A 64 1.48 -5.04 6.66
N TYR A 65 0.17 -5.24 6.67
CA TYR A 65 -0.78 -4.24 7.12
C TYR A 65 -1.82 -4.84 8.05
N GLN A 66 -2.37 -3.98 8.91
CA GLN A 66 -3.55 -4.22 9.71
C GLN A 66 -4.34 -2.91 9.79
N VAL A 67 -5.59 -2.94 9.36
CA VAL A 67 -6.47 -1.77 9.24
C VAL A 67 -7.87 -2.11 9.74
N ASN A 68 -8.70 -1.09 9.92
CA ASN A 68 -10.12 -1.28 10.13
C ASN A 68 -10.88 -1.15 8.79
N LEU A 69 -11.73 -2.12 8.45
CA LEU A 69 -12.60 -2.09 7.26
C LEU A 69 -14.09 -1.90 7.61
N ASP A 70 -14.41 -1.59 8.86
CA ASP A 70 -15.79 -1.38 9.30
C ASP A 70 -16.43 -0.24 8.49
N ASN A 71 -17.49 -0.59 7.76
CA ASN A 71 -18.20 0.27 6.80
C ASN A 71 -18.94 1.47 7.42
N GLU A 72 -18.88 1.65 8.75
CA GLU A 72 -19.61 2.70 9.47
C GLU A 72 -18.77 3.96 9.73
N SER A 73 -17.48 3.95 9.42
CA SER A 73 -16.63 5.13 9.55
C SER A 73 -16.37 5.77 8.18
N GLU A 74 -17.03 6.89 7.91
CA GLU A 74 -16.72 7.79 6.78
C GLU A 74 -15.32 8.44 6.91
N THR A 75 -14.58 8.13 7.98
CA THR A 75 -13.27 8.71 8.23
C THR A 75 -12.20 8.13 7.31
N MET A 76 -11.32 9.02 6.86
CA MET A 76 -10.09 8.64 6.18
C MET A 76 -9.12 8.09 7.23
N GLN A 77 -8.59 6.89 6.98
CA GLN A 77 -7.61 6.25 7.84
C GLN A 77 -6.27 6.22 7.11
N ILE A 78 -5.24 6.77 7.74
CA ILE A 78 -3.88 6.83 7.19
C ILE A 78 -2.97 6.02 8.11
N TYR A 79 -2.21 5.10 7.53
CA TYR A 79 -1.28 4.25 8.25
C TYR A 79 0.14 4.42 7.67
N ASP A 80 1.13 4.63 8.54
CA ASP A 80 2.54 4.64 8.13
C ASP A 80 3.07 3.21 8.07
N VAL A 81 3.64 2.82 6.93
CA VAL A 81 4.18 1.46 6.73
C VAL A 81 5.56 1.53 6.09
N LYS A 82 6.41 0.59 6.50
CA LYS A 82 7.73 0.40 5.90
C LYS A 82 7.78 -0.94 5.20
N CYS A 83 8.36 -0.92 4.01
CA CYS A 83 8.68 -2.15 3.30
C CYS A 83 9.74 -2.98 4.05
N LYS A 84 9.67 -4.30 3.84
CA LYS A 84 10.67 -5.29 4.26
C LYS A 84 11.45 -5.83 3.05
#